data_AF-A0A378WFJ6-F1
#
_entry.id   AF-A0A378WFJ6-F1
#
_cell.length_a   1.000
_cell.length_b   1.000
_cell.length_c   1.000
_cell.angle_alpha   90.00
_cell.angle_beta   90.00
_cell.angle_gamma   90.00
#
_symmetry.space_group_name_H-M   'P 1'
#
loop_
_entity.id
_entity.type
_entity.pdbx_description
1 polymer ?
#
loop_
_entity_poly.entity_id
_entity_poly.type
_entity_poly.pdbx_seq_one_letter_code
_entity_poly.pdbx_strand_id
1 'polypeptide(L)'
;MSTANTGIARLAGSAVGVVHEGDSIVTWFGQADLYVLDPPLRGYTVVVASTLPNAPRVSARGGQERGVETFLLGVTGEDMQCDPYQEELPGSGWGNTASEALAEAGYQLV
;
A
#
# COMPACT_ATOMS: atom_id res chain seq x y z
N MET A 1 8.65 -23.95 -16.04
CA MET A 1 8.25 -23.29 -14.78
C MET A 1 9.37 -22.34 -14.41
N SER A 2 9.17 -21.04 -14.66
CA SER A 2 10.10 -20.00 -14.18
C SER A 2 9.80 -19.79 -12.70
N THR A 3 10.78 -19.98 -11.83
CA THR A 3 10.74 -19.38 -10.50
C THR A 3 10.73 -17.88 -10.71
N ALA A 4 9.55 -17.26 -10.69
CA ALA A 4 9.44 -15.82 -10.64
C ALA A 4 10.26 -15.36 -9.43
N ASN A 5 11.29 -14.54 -9.64
CA ASN A 5 11.99 -13.89 -8.55
C ASN A 5 10.96 -13.01 -7.83
N THR A 6 10.37 -13.54 -6.75
CA THR A 6 9.43 -12.81 -5.92
C THR A 6 10.20 -11.73 -5.20
N GLY A 7 9.73 -10.48 -5.30
CA GLY A 7 10.28 -9.39 -4.51
C GLY A 7 10.07 -9.64 -3.01
N ILE A 8 10.78 -8.91 -2.18
CA ILE A 8 10.66 -8.96 -0.73
C ILE A 8 10.09 -7.65 -0.23
N ALA A 9 9.08 -7.72 0.63
CA ALA A 9 8.52 -6.58 1.34
C ALA A 9 8.79 -6.76 2.84
N ARG A 10 9.58 -5.88 3.43
CA ARG A 10 9.90 -5.90 4.85
C ARG A 10 9.17 -4.79 5.57
N LEU A 11 8.43 -5.12 6.63
CA LEU A 11 7.78 -4.14 7.49
C LEU A 11 8.85 -3.25 8.14
N ALA A 12 8.76 -1.95 7.91
CA ALA A 12 9.68 -0.94 8.43
C ALA A 12 9.12 -0.16 9.61
N GLY A 13 7.79 -0.16 9.79
CA GLY A 13 7.11 0.50 10.89
C GLY A 13 5.76 1.08 10.47
N SER A 14 5.25 2.03 11.24
CA SER A 14 4.01 2.74 10.91
C SER A 14 4.29 4.00 10.09
N ALA A 15 3.42 4.29 9.13
CA ALA A 15 3.41 5.54 8.38
C ALA A 15 2.73 6.71 9.16
N VAL A 16 2.01 6.40 10.24
CA VAL A 16 1.25 7.38 11.02
C VAL A 16 2.20 8.34 11.73
N GLY A 17 2.06 9.63 11.45
CA GLY A 17 2.92 10.67 12.04
C GLY A 17 4.32 10.75 11.43
N VAL A 18 4.58 10.02 10.34
CA VAL A 18 5.91 9.93 9.71
C VAL A 18 5.87 10.31 8.23
N VAL A 19 4.82 9.92 7.51
CA VAL A 19 4.72 10.22 6.07
C VAL A 19 4.04 11.57 5.87
N HIS A 20 4.59 12.38 4.97
CA HIS A 20 4.17 13.75 4.72
C HIS A 20 3.67 13.94 3.28
N GLU A 21 2.86 14.97 3.10
CA GLU A 21 2.54 15.56 1.81
C GLU A 21 2.84 17.06 1.90
N GLY A 22 3.98 17.46 1.34
CA GLY A 22 4.54 18.79 1.57
C GLY A 22 4.86 18.97 3.07
N ASP A 23 4.33 20.03 3.66
CA ASP A 23 4.53 20.36 5.09
C ASP A 23 3.54 19.67 6.03
N SER A 24 2.60 18.89 5.51
CA SER A 24 1.53 18.27 6.30
C SER A 24 1.78 16.78 6.50
N ILE A 25 1.48 16.28 7.70
CA ILE A 25 1.42 14.84 7.96
C ILE A 25 0.19 14.27 7.24
N VAL A 26 0.38 13.17 6.52
CA VAL A 26 -0.74 12.48 5.86
C VAL A 26 -1.69 11.92 6.92
N THR A 27 -2.98 12.19 6.75
CA THR A 27 -4.03 11.60 7.57
C THR A 27 -4.46 10.27 6.96
N TRP A 28 -4.14 9.18 7.64
CA TRP A 28 -4.52 7.84 7.22
C TRP A 28 -5.89 7.46 7.78
N PHE A 29 -6.75 6.91 6.91
CA PHE A 29 -7.98 6.27 7.35
C PHE A 29 -7.72 4.77 7.48
N GLY A 30 -7.70 4.25 8.72
CA GLY A 30 -7.39 2.86 9.00
C GLY A 30 -5.92 2.64 9.43
N GLN A 31 -5.39 1.47 9.11
CA GLN A 31 -3.97 1.14 9.35
C GLN A 31 -3.10 1.72 8.24
N ALA A 32 -1.87 2.10 8.57
CA ALA A 32 -0.90 2.54 7.57
C ALA A 32 0.50 2.08 7.97
N ASP A 33 1.00 1.10 7.22
CA ASP A 33 2.27 0.41 7.49
C ASP A 33 3.27 0.70 6.37
N LEU A 34 4.51 0.97 6.75
CA LEU A 34 5.62 1.20 5.83
C LEU A 34 6.31 -0.12 5.48
N TYR A 35 6.54 -0.34 4.19
CA TYR A 35 7.29 -1.48 3.69
C TYR A 35 8.49 -1.02 2.87
N VAL A 36 9.64 -1.60 3.15
CA VAL A 36 10.81 -1.53 2.27
C VAL A 36 10.74 -2.67 1.27
N LEU A 37 10.80 -2.33 -0.02
CA LEU A 37 10.68 -3.25 -1.15
C LEU A 37 12.04 -3.53 -1.80
N ASP A 38 12.29 -4.78 -2.13
CA ASP A 38 13.44 -5.22 -2.92
C ASP A 38 13.00 -6.30 -3.93
N PRO A 39 12.96 -6.04 -5.25
CA PRO A 39 13.37 -4.80 -5.92
C PRO A 39 12.34 -3.66 -5.77
N PRO A 40 12.65 -2.40 -6.15
CA PRO A 40 11.70 -1.29 -6.10
C PRO A 40 10.46 -1.49 -7.00
N LEU A 41 9.27 -1.17 -6.49
CA LEU A 41 8.01 -1.21 -7.27
C LEU A 41 7.82 0.12 -8.00
N ARG A 42 7.83 0.11 -9.34
CA ARG A 42 7.75 1.33 -10.16
C ARG A 42 8.77 2.42 -9.76
N GLY A 43 9.92 2.01 -9.22
CA GLY A 43 10.97 2.91 -8.74
C GLY A 43 10.91 3.26 -7.24
N TYR A 44 9.83 2.89 -6.53
CA TYR A 44 9.73 3.12 -5.09
C TYR A 44 10.34 1.98 -4.29
N THR A 45 11.34 2.32 -3.48
CA THR A 45 11.96 1.38 -2.52
C THR A 45 11.15 1.33 -1.22
N VAL A 46 10.34 2.34 -0.95
CA VAL A 46 9.48 2.41 0.23
C VAL A 46 8.05 2.68 -0.23
N VAL A 47 7.11 1.92 0.33
CA VAL A 47 5.67 2.10 0.10
C VAL A 47 4.91 2.12 1.41
N VAL A 48 3.77 2.80 1.42
CA VAL A 48 2.76 2.68 2.48
C VAL A 48 1.70 1.69 2.02
N ALA A 49 1.34 0.72 2.86
CA ALA A 49 0.09 -0.02 2.74
C ALA A 49 -0.94 0.60 3.69
N SER A 50 -1.89 1.36 3.14
CA SER A 50 -3.00 1.96 3.88
C SER A 50 -4.21 1.04 3.80
N THR A 51 -4.56 0.38 4.91
CA THR A 51 -5.63 -0.63 4.96
C THR A 51 -6.84 -0.14 5.77
N LEU A 52 -7.99 -0.10 5.11
CA LEU A 52 -9.30 0.10 5.71
C LEU A 52 -9.94 -1.28 6.00
N PRO A 53 -10.19 -1.66 7.27
CA PRO A 53 -10.76 -2.97 7.58
C PRO A 53 -12.27 -3.08 7.24
N ASN A 54 -12.92 -1.97 6.92
CA ASN A 54 -14.38 -1.91 6.75
C ASN A 54 -14.80 -0.87 5.69
N ALA A 55 -14.14 -0.87 4.54
CA ALA A 55 -14.40 0.00 3.41
C ALA A 55 -15.71 -0.35 2.67
N PRO A 56 -16.54 0.65 2.32
CA PRO A 56 -17.77 0.43 1.58
C PRO A 56 -17.51 0.20 0.07
N ARG A 57 -18.26 -0.71 -0.55
CA ARG A 57 -18.29 -0.90 -2.02
C ARG A 57 -19.73 -1.09 -2.50
N VAL A 58 -20.02 -0.63 -3.72
CA VAL A 58 -21.30 -0.97 -4.39
C VAL A 58 -21.19 -2.36 -5.01
N SER A 59 -22.12 -3.26 -4.68
CA SER A 59 -22.13 -4.60 -5.27
C SER A 59 -22.58 -4.55 -6.73
N ALA A 60 -22.11 -5.50 -7.54
CA ALA A 60 -22.55 -5.64 -8.94
C ALA A 60 -24.06 -5.96 -9.06
N ARG A 61 -24.69 -6.47 -8.00
CA ARG A 61 -26.14 -6.75 -7.95
C ARG A 61 -26.94 -5.58 -7.39
N GLY A 62 -26.30 -4.45 -7.10
CA GLY A 62 -26.87 -3.33 -6.37
C GLY A 62 -26.77 -3.51 -4.86
N GLY A 63 -26.83 -2.38 -4.13
CA GLY A 63 -26.66 -2.34 -2.67
C GLY A 63 -25.21 -2.13 -2.23
N GLN A 64 -25.03 -1.85 -0.94
CA GLN A 64 -23.73 -1.58 -0.32
C GLN A 64 -23.20 -2.82 0.40
N GLU A 65 -21.96 -3.18 0.09
CA GLU A 65 -21.15 -4.17 0.78
C GLU A 65 -20.06 -3.47 1.58
N ARG A 66 -19.50 -4.17 2.57
CA ARG A 66 -18.33 -3.70 3.32
C ARG A 66 -17.29 -4.81 3.40
N GLY A 67 -16.01 -4.42 3.35
CA GLY A 67 -14.89 -5.36 3.40
C GLY A 67 -13.57 -4.65 3.66
N VAL A 68 -12.47 -5.39 3.50
CA VAL A 68 -11.13 -4.83 3.63
C VAL A 68 -10.74 -4.18 2.31
N GLU A 69 -10.06 -3.05 2.36
CA GLU A 69 -9.48 -2.39 1.18
C GLU A 69 -8.09 -1.89 1.54
N THR A 70 -7.12 -2.13 0.65
CA THR A 70 -5.75 -1.67 0.85
C THR A 70 -5.28 -0.85 -0.34
N PHE A 71 -4.64 0.28 -0.05
CA PHE A 71 -3.96 1.13 -1.01
C PHE A 71 -2.45 1.04 -0.81
N LEU A 72 -1.71 0.80 -1.89
CA LEU A 72 -0.25 0.87 -1.93
C LEU A 72 0.17 2.21 -2.51
N LEU A 73 0.94 2.98 -1.75
CA LEU A 73 1.32 4.35 -2.10
C LEU A 73 2.84 4.49 -2.08
N GLY A 74 3.40 5.10 -3.12
CA GLY A 74 4.84 5.33 -3.24
C GLY A 74 5.31 6.41 -2.26
N VAL A 75 6.44 6.15 -1.60
CA VAL A 75 7.14 7.14 -0.78
C VAL A 75 8.44 7.53 -1.46
N THR A 76 8.70 8.84 -1.52
CA THR A 76 9.86 9.46 -2.14
C THR A 76 10.67 10.25 -1.13
N GLY A 77 11.93 10.49 -1.50
CA GLY A 77 12.84 11.31 -0.70
C GLY A 77 13.32 10.63 0.58
N GLU A 78 14.31 11.26 1.22
CA GLU A 78 14.77 10.87 2.56
C GLU A 78 13.80 11.36 3.66
N ASP A 79 12.90 12.28 3.32
CA ASP A 79 11.94 12.95 4.21
C ASP A 79 10.54 12.32 4.19
N MET A 80 10.39 11.14 3.58
CA MET A 80 9.16 10.33 3.62
C MET A 80 7.94 11.02 2.99
N GLN A 81 8.12 11.64 1.82
CA GLN A 81 7.03 12.27 1.06
C GLN A 81 6.19 11.21 0.36
N CYS A 82 4.89 11.15 0.66
CA CYS A 82 3.94 10.42 -0.17
C CYS A 82 3.93 11.09 -1.55
N ASP A 83 4.14 10.32 -2.62
CA ASP A 83 4.16 10.89 -3.97
C ASP A 83 2.76 11.40 -4.35
N PRO A 84 2.56 12.74 -4.47
CA PRO A 84 1.24 13.29 -4.74
C PRO A 84 0.86 13.20 -6.23
N TYR A 85 1.81 12.79 -7.09
CA TYR A 85 1.63 12.77 -8.54
C TYR A 85 1.40 11.37 -9.11
N GLN A 86 1.43 10.32 -8.28
CA GLN A 86 1.10 8.97 -8.72
C GLN A 86 -0.26 8.47 -8.25
N GLU A 87 -0.90 7.72 -9.15
CA GLU A 87 -2.01 6.84 -8.82
C GLU A 87 -1.54 5.69 -7.91
N GLU A 88 -2.50 5.04 -7.27
CA GLU A 88 -2.29 3.84 -6.46
C GLU A 88 -1.40 2.80 -7.18
N LEU A 89 -0.47 2.22 -6.44
CA LEU A 89 0.46 1.23 -6.98
C LEU A 89 -0.25 -0.11 -7.25
N PRO A 90 0.28 -0.95 -8.18
CA PRO A 90 -0.27 -2.27 -8.44
C PRO A 90 -0.43 -3.10 -7.17
N GLY A 91 -1.53 -3.85 -7.06
CA GLY A 91 -1.91 -4.62 -5.87
C GLY A 91 -2.89 -3.90 -4.94
N SER A 92 -3.07 -2.59 -5.12
CA SER A 92 -4.13 -1.84 -4.44
C SER A 92 -5.51 -2.35 -4.83
N GLY A 93 -6.44 -2.42 -3.88
CA GLY A 93 -7.83 -2.75 -4.17
C GLY A 93 -8.67 -3.24 -2.99
N TRP A 94 -9.97 -3.29 -3.25
CA TRP A 94 -10.96 -3.86 -2.35
C TRP A 94 -10.90 -5.40 -2.35
N GLY A 95 -10.99 -5.98 -1.17
CA GLY A 95 -10.90 -7.42 -0.93
C GLY A 95 -9.54 -7.88 -0.42
N ASN A 96 -8.55 -6.98 -0.38
CA ASN A 96 -7.16 -7.32 -0.09
C ASN A 96 -6.69 -6.70 1.24
N THR A 97 -6.12 -7.54 2.09
CA THR A 97 -5.23 -7.13 3.18
C THR A 97 -3.90 -6.59 2.64
N ALA A 98 -3.08 -5.95 3.47
CA ALA A 98 -1.73 -5.51 3.08
C ALA A 98 -0.86 -6.65 2.53
N SER A 99 -0.92 -7.84 3.14
CA SER A 99 -0.20 -9.01 2.64
C SER A 99 -0.66 -9.47 1.26
N GLU A 100 -1.97 -9.45 1.00
CA GLU A 100 -2.53 -9.86 -0.28
C GLU A 100 -2.22 -8.83 -1.37
N ALA A 101 -2.33 -7.53 -1.05
CA ALA A 101 -1.96 -6.45 -1.95
C ALA A 101 -0.48 -6.52 -2.35
N LEU A 102 0.43 -6.75 -1.40
CA LEU A 102 1.86 -6.91 -1.68
C LEU A 102 2.14 -8.19 -2.47
N ALA A 103 1.43 -9.29 -2.19
CA ALA A 103 1.55 -10.53 -2.96
C ALA A 103 1.09 -10.36 -4.41
N GLU A 104 -0.03 -9.66 -4.64
CA GLU A 104 -0.50 -9.29 -5.98
C GLU A 104 0.50 -8.38 -6.70
N ALA A 105 1.17 -7.49 -5.97
CA ALA A 105 2.26 -6.67 -6.49
C ALA A 105 3.56 -7.45 -6.77
N GLY A 106 3.61 -8.74 -6.45
CA GLY A 106 4.75 -9.62 -6.69
C GLY A 106 5.76 -9.73 -5.55
N TYR A 107 5.36 -9.36 -4.32
CA TYR A 107 6.21 -9.36 -3.13
C TYR A 107 5.79 -10.39 -2.09
N GLN A 108 6.76 -11.00 -1.44
CA GLN A 108 6.57 -11.81 -0.26
C GLN A 108 6.95 -11.00 0.98
N LEU A 109 6.11 -11.06 2.02
CA LEU A 109 6.43 -10.51 3.34
C LEU A 109 7.53 -11.32 4.04
N VAL A 110 8.45 -10.62 4.73
CA VAL A 110 9.53 -11.20 5.56
C VAL A 110 9.67 -10.51 6.91
#